data_AF-A0A1B1I4M2-F1
#
_entry.id   AF-A0A1B1I4M2-F1
#
_cell.length_a   1.000
_cell.length_b   1.000
_cell.length_c   1.000
_cell.angle_alpha   90.00
_cell.angle_beta   90.00
_cell.angle_gamma   90.00
#
_symmetry.space_group_name_H-M   'P 1'
#
loop_
_entity.id
_entity.type
_entity.pdbx_description
1 polymer ?
#
loop_
_entity_poly.entity_id
_entity_poly.type
_entity_poly.pdbx_seq_one_letter_code
_entity_poly.pdbx_strand_id
1 'polypeptide(L)'
;MDVAYLGSVPEEITVFIETTDVTNTLRNAVSLGGDTDTIACIAGSIAEAFYGCSDALREVCESHLPNRMIAILRHFKGEVEERRNPRRI
;
A
#
# COMPACT_ATOMS: atom_id res chain seq x y z
N MET A 1 7.90 -18.30 -11.78
CA MET A 1 7.01 -18.60 -12.93
C MET A 1 6.41 -17.28 -13.30
N ASP A 2 6.72 -16.77 -14.49
CA ASP A 2 6.12 -15.54 -15.01
C ASP A 2 4.79 -15.91 -15.66
N VAL A 3 3.67 -15.54 -15.03
CA VAL A 3 2.32 -15.68 -15.58
C VAL A 3 1.65 -14.31 -15.61
N ALA A 4 2.28 -13.35 -16.32
CA ALA A 4 1.53 -12.26 -16.92
C ALA A 4 0.91 -12.74 -18.24
N TYR A 5 -0.09 -13.63 -18.17
CA TYR A 5 -0.95 -13.90 -19.32
C TYR A 5 -2.10 -12.88 -19.30
N LEU A 6 -2.44 -12.33 -20.47
CA LEU A 6 -3.38 -11.23 -20.71
C LEU A 6 -4.86 -11.49 -20.28
N GLY A 7 -5.09 -12.46 -19.38
CA GLY A 7 -6.39 -12.83 -18.82
C GLY A 7 -6.35 -13.40 -17.39
N SER A 8 -5.20 -13.46 -16.71
CA SER A 8 -5.13 -13.77 -15.26
C SER A 8 -5.13 -12.49 -14.43
N VAL A 9 -5.78 -12.54 -13.26
CA VAL A 9 -5.71 -11.42 -12.30
C VAL A 9 -4.25 -11.28 -11.83
N PRO A 10 -3.66 -10.07 -11.84
CA PRO A 10 -2.32 -9.83 -11.33
C PRO A 10 -2.14 -10.38 -9.91
N GLU A 11 -0.93 -10.84 -9.59
CA GLU A 11 -0.59 -11.47 -8.31
C GLU A 11 -0.86 -10.52 -7.13
N GLU A 12 -0.56 -9.24 -7.29
CA GLU A 12 -0.75 -8.20 -6.27
C GLU A 12 -2.22 -7.96 -5.96
N ILE A 13 -3.04 -7.99 -7.01
CA ILE A 13 -4.49 -7.83 -6.89
C ILE A 13 -5.09 -9.07 -6.23
N THR A 14 -4.60 -10.26 -6.58
CA THR A 14 -5.02 -11.52 -5.97
C THR A 14 -4.71 -11.53 -4.47
N VAL A 15 -3.48 -11.17 -4.09
CA VAL A 15 -3.07 -11.05 -2.66
C VAL A 15 -3.97 -10.09 -1.89
N PHE A 16 -4.31 -8.93 -2.48
CA PHE A 16 -5.25 -8.00 -1.85
C PHE A 16 -6.65 -8.61 -1.69
N ILE A 17 -7.22 -9.22 -2.74
CA ILE A 17 -8.57 -9.80 -2.71
C ILE A 17 -8.70 -10.94 -1.70
N GLU A 18 -7.65 -11.73 -1.51
CA GLU A 18 -7.64 -12.87 -0.58
C GLU A 18 -7.38 -12.48 0.89
N THR A 19 -7.14 -11.20 1.18
CA THR A 19 -6.76 -10.73 2.52
C THR A 19 -7.77 -9.73 3.11
N THR A 20 -7.66 -9.44 4.40
CA THR A 20 -8.67 -8.69 5.16
C THR A 20 -8.12 -7.50 5.95
N ASP A 21 -6.81 -7.34 5.98
CA ASP A 21 -6.12 -6.24 6.64
C ASP A 21 -4.71 -6.08 6.06
N VAL A 22 -4.14 -4.88 6.20
CA VAL A 22 -2.82 -4.52 5.66
C VAL A 22 -1.72 -5.49 6.09
N THR A 23 -1.72 -5.94 7.34
CA THR A 23 -0.66 -6.83 7.84
C THR A 23 -0.77 -8.20 7.20
N ASN A 24 -2.00 -8.72 7.08
CA ASN A 24 -2.27 -9.98 6.41
C ASN A 24 -1.95 -9.89 4.91
N THR A 25 -2.28 -8.77 4.24
CA THR A 25 -1.90 -8.51 2.84
C THR A 25 -0.38 -8.58 2.65
N LEU A 26 0.39 -7.85 3.47
CA LEU A 26 1.84 -7.83 3.39
C LEU A 26 2.47 -9.20 3.69
N ARG A 27 1.94 -9.95 4.67
CA ARG A 27 2.40 -11.32 4.97
C ARG A 27 2.17 -12.29 3.82
N ASN A 28 1.02 -12.20 3.15
CA ASN A 28 0.74 -13.03 1.99
C ASN A 28 1.61 -12.65 0.80
N ALA A 29 1.84 -11.36 0.55
CA ALA A 29 2.80 -10.91 -0.47
C ALA A 29 4.21 -11.50 -0.25
N VAL A 30 4.69 -11.49 1.00
CA VAL A 30 5.98 -12.10 1.36
C VAL A 30 5.96 -13.63 1.21
N SER A 31 4.84 -14.27 1.55
CA SER A 31 4.70 -15.73 1.48
C SER A 31 4.57 -16.25 0.05
N LEU A 32 4.04 -15.44 -0.88
CA LEU A 32 3.96 -15.76 -2.29
C LEU A 32 5.35 -15.85 -2.94
N GLY A 33 6.33 -15.09 -2.43
CA GLY A 33 7.69 -15.04 -2.96
C GLY A 33 7.78 -14.28 -4.28
N GLY A 34 8.85 -14.51 -5.05
CA GLY A 34 9.08 -13.82 -6.31
C GLY A 34 9.52 -12.36 -6.11
N ASP A 35 8.87 -11.42 -6.82
CA ASP A 35 9.14 -9.98 -6.75
C ASP A 35 8.37 -9.34 -5.59
N THR A 36 8.66 -9.81 -4.38
CA THR A 36 7.89 -9.52 -3.17
C THR A 36 7.79 -8.04 -2.86
N ASP A 37 8.84 -7.24 -3.10
CA ASP A 37 8.82 -5.80 -2.86
C ASP A 37 7.85 -5.08 -3.78
N THR A 38 7.82 -5.42 -5.07
CA THR A 38 6.81 -4.91 -6.01
C THR A 38 5.41 -5.34 -5.59
N ILE A 39 5.23 -6.63 -5.27
CA ILE A 39 3.92 -7.18 -4.91
C ILE A 39 3.37 -6.54 -3.63
N ALA A 40 4.21 -6.45 -2.59
CA ALA A 40 3.85 -5.84 -1.32
C ALA A 40 3.60 -4.33 -1.45
N CYS A 41 4.36 -3.63 -2.31
CA CYS A 41 4.15 -2.21 -2.57
C CYS A 41 2.75 -1.94 -3.16
N ILE A 42 2.37 -2.69 -4.19
CA ILE A 42 1.07 -2.51 -4.87
C ILE A 42 -0.08 -3.00 -3.99
N ALA A 43 -0.04 -4.26 -3.56
CA ALA A 43 -1.10 -4.86 -2.75
C ALA A 43 -1.28 -4.12 -1.42
N GLY A 44 -0.18 -3.74 -0.77
CA GLY A 44 -0.16 -2.99 0.47
C GLY A 44 -0.73 -1.58 0.32
N SER A 45 -0.44 -0.87 -0.78
CA SER A 45 -1.02 0.45 -1.04
C SER A 45 -2.54 0.40 -1.24
N ILE A 46 -3.04 -0.64 -1.92
CA ILE A 46 -4.48 -0.87 -2.08
C ILE A 46 -5.12 -1.20 -0.72
N ALA A 47 -4.49 -2.09 0.05
CA ALA A 47 -4.94 -2.48 1.38
C ALA A 47 -4.97 -1.28 2.36
N GLU A 48 -3.95 -0.43 2.36
CA GLU A 48 -3.91 0.79 3.19
C GLU A 48 -5.08 1.71 2.85
N ALA A 49 -5.35 1.92 1.56
CA ALA A 49 -6.46 2.78 1.13
C ALA A 49 -7.84 2.21 1.51
N PHE A 50 -8.00 0.88 1.50
CA PHE A 50 -9.28 0.22 1.76
C PHE A 50 -9.53 -0.06 3.25
N TYR A 51 -8.54 -0.61 3.97
CA TYR A 51 -8.67 -1.00 5.38
C TYR A 51 -8.15 0.05 6.36
N GLY A 52 -7.32 0.99 5.88
CA GLY A 52 -6.50 1.84 6.74
C GLY A 52 -5.23 1.13 7.21
N CYS A 53 -4.27 1.91 7.70
CA CYS A 53 -3.00 1.41 8.26
C CYS A 53 -2.82 1.90 9.69
N SER A 54 -2.21 1.09 10.54
CA SER A 54 -1.96 1.46 11.94
C SER A 54 -0.84 2.51 12.02
N ASP A 55 -0.95 3.44 12.99
CA ASP A 55 0.08 4.45 13.21
C ASP A 55 1.44 3.82 13.55
N ALA A 56 1.44 2.70 14.28
CA ALA A 56 2.68 1.98 14.60
C ALA A 56 3.41 1.49 13.34
N LEU A 57 2.71 0.93 12.35
CA LEU A 57 3.32 0.52 11.08
C LEU A 57 3.83 1.72 10.31
N ARG A 58 3.04 2.80 10.26
CA ARG A 58 3.42 4.04 9.55
C ARG A 58 4.65 4.68 10.15
N GLU A 59 4.75 4.76 11.48
CA GLU A 59 5.91 5.32 12.18
C GLU A 59 7.19 4.54 11.89
N VAL A 60 7.12 3.20 11.91
CA VAL A 60 8.26 2.34 11.53
C VAL A 60 8.67 2.61 10.09
N CYS A 61 7.73 2.61 9.13
CA CYS A 61 8.02 2.90 7.73
C CYS A 61 8.64 4.28 7.53
N GLU A 62 8.07 5.33 8.14
CA GLU A 62 8.60 6.70 8.05
C GLU A 62 10.01 6.80 8.65
N SER A 63 10.33 6.02 9.70
CA SER A 63 11.68 6.00 10.30
C SER A 63 12.78 5.50 9.35
N HIS A 64 12.41 4.71 8.34
CA HIS A 64 13.34 4.20 7.33
C HIS A 64 13.46 5.10 6.09
N LEU A 65 12.59 6.10 5.95
CA LEU A 65 12.57 6.98 4.78
C LEU A 65 13.48 8.20 4.97
N PRO A 66 14.20 8.64 3.92
CA PRO A 66 14.89 9.91 3.93
C PRO A 66 13.91 11.09 4.17
N ASN A 67 14.36 12.11 4.90
CA ASN A 67 13.56 13.30 5.23
C ASN A 67 12.86 13.94 4.01
N ARG A 68 13.52 13.92 2.84
CA ARG A 68 12.94 14.45 1.59
C ARG A 68 11.71 13.67 1.15
N MET A 69 11.71 12.34 1.26
CA MET A 69 10.57 11.49 0.89
C MET A 69 9.42 11.68 1.89
N ILE A 70 9.72 11.79 3.17
CA ILE A 70 8.72 12.10 4.21
C ILE A 70 8.04 13.44 3.93
N ALA A 71 8.81 14.47 3.57
CA ALA A 71 8.26 15.79 3.24
C ALA A 71 7.27 15.72 2.04
N ILE A 72 7.63 14.97 0.99
CA ILE A 72 6.75 14.77 -0.17
C ILE A 72 5.48 14.00 0.23
N LEU A 73 5.63 12.93 1.02
CA LEU A 73 4.50 12.12 1.47
C LEU A 73 3.52 12.93 2.32
N ARG A 74 4.02 13.76 3.24
CA ARG A 74 3.18 14.64 4.08
C ARG A 74 2.47 15.71 3.27
N HIS A 75 3.16 16.33 2.31
CA HIS A 75 2.54 17.29 1.39
C HIS A 75 1.41 16.63 0.60
N PHE A 76 1.66 15.45 0.03
CA PHE A 76 0.65 14.71 -0.74
C PHE A 76 -0.58 14.37 0.12
N LYS A 77 -0.40 13.84 1.33
CA LYS A 77 -1.52 13.52 2.24
C LYS A 77 -2.33 14.77 2.62
N GLY A 78 -1.68 15.91 2.86
CA GLY A 78 -2.37 17.18 3.12
C GLY A 78 -3.31 17.60 1.98
N GLU A 79 -2.82 17.54 0.73
CA GLU A 79 -3.60 17.88 -0.47
C GLU A 79 -4.79 16.94 -0.69
N VAL A 80 -4.60 15.62 -0.46
CA VAL A 80 -5.68 14.64 -0.59
C VAL A 80 -6.78 14.89 0.44
N GLU A 81 -6.39 15.24 1.67
CA GLU A 81 -7.33 15.46 2.77
C GLU A 81 -8.14 16.74 2.56
N GLU A 82 -7.51 17.79 2.03
CA GLU A 82 -8.21 19.01 1.62
C GLU A 82 -9.22 18.75 0.50
N ARG A 83 -8.84 17.99 -0.54
CA ARG A 83 -9.76 17.62 -1.63
C ARG A 83 -10.91 16.73 -1.19
N ARG A 84 -10.68 15.87 -0.19
CA ARG A 84 -11.69 14.98 0.38
C ARG A 84 -12.70 15.72 1.26
N ASN A 85 -12.39 16.94 1.72
CA ASN A 85 -13.30 17.77 2.52
C ASN A 85 -13.80 19.00 1.74
N PRO A 86 -14.78 18.85 0.84
CA PRO A 86 -15.27 19.95 -0.01
C PRO A 86 -16.06 21.05 0.73
N ARG A 87 -16.22 20.97 2.07
CA ARG A 87 -17.03 21.90 2.87
C ARG A 87 -16.26 23.10 3.45
N ARG A 88 -15.13 23.47 2.85
CA ARG A 88 -14.31 24.61 3.29
C ARG A 88 -14.53 25.81 2.37
N ILE A 89 -15.80 26.19 2.15
CA ILE A 89 -16.27 27.50 1.67
C ILE A 89 -17.64 27.77 2.33
#